data_AF-A0AAX2IE13-F1
#
_entry.id   AF-A0AAX2IE13-F1
#
_cell.length_a   1.000
_cell.length_b   1.000
_cell.length_c   1.000
_cell.angle_alpha   90.00
_cell.angle_beta   90.00
_cell.angle_gamma   90.00
#
_symmetry.space_group_name_H-M   'P 1'
#
loop_
_entity.id
_entity.type
_entity.pdbx_description
1 polymer ?
#
loop_
_entity_poly.entity_id
_entity_poly.type
_entity_poly.pdbx_seq_one_letter_code
_entity_poly.pdbx_strand_id
1 'polypeptide(L)'
;MNDNIKNIDTTFELTPGLKKLQGATTYFEKLKEMTLLGVTSGMKSSGNIIALFLLNFLFLIIAGCIIGFSSKFEYKQLVYLAVVVLLGGLFVFLAVKRMLSLLQLDYTLYVFNQFEPFIRKICAAIVDKAEKSTEKIVTTDQVKGVFNTYISKIPPVFQQVLWLLLSQVPVVGFVAEIYRTPLLDTYEKRSDRLVARVKQYIQHNIEMRRKAKFLAWVLPLNILLQIIVIYLLSR
;
A
#
# COMPACT_ATOMS: atom_id res chain seq x y z
N MET A 1 23.22 -41.26 -4.62
CA MET A 1 23.92 -39.96 -4.65
C MET A 1 23.85 -39.49 -6.08
N ASN A 2 22.94 -38.57 -6.40
CA ASN A 2 22.75 -38.07 -7.76
C ASN A 2 22.62 -36.55 -7.65
N ASP A 3 23.78 -35.89 -7.72
CA ASP A 3 23.91 -34.44 -7.75
C ASP A 3 23.39 -33.93 -9.09
N ASN A 4 22.14 -33.47 -9.11
CA ASN A 4 21.60 -32.65 -10.18
C ASN A 4 20.66 -31.60 -9.60
N ILE A 5 21.12 -30.90 -8.55
CA ILE A 5 20.59 -29.57 -8.24
C ILE A 5 21.07 -28.68 -9.39
N LYS A 6 20.26 -28.61 -10.45
CA LYS A 6 20.38 -27.59 -11.48
C LYS A 6 20.46 -26.26 -10.75
N ASN A 7 21.65 -25.69 -10.76
CA ASN A 7 21.93 -24.34 -10.32
C ASN A 7 21.23 -23.41 -11.31
N ILE A 8 19.91 -23.26 -11.16
CA ILE A 8 19.15 -22.25 -11.87
C ILE A 8 19.37 -20.97 -11.07
N ASP A 9 20.56 -20.40 -11.22
CA ASP A 9 20.78 -18.95 -11.12
C ASP A 9 19.90 -18.32 -12.21
N THR A 10 18.62 -18.24 -11.89
CA THR A 10 17.67 -17.39 -12.57
C THR A 10 18.03 -16.02 -12.04
N THR A 11 18.93 -15.34 -12.75
CA THR A 11 19.09 -13.90 -12.68
C THR A 11 17.69 -13.33 -12.79
N PHE A 12 17.15 -12.87 -11.66
CA PHE A 12 15.82 -12.30 -11.63
C PHE A 12 15.84 -11.04 -12.47
N GLU A 13 15.30 -11.13 -13.68
CA GLU A 13 15.19 -9.98 -14.55
C GLU A 13 14.02 -9.13 -14.06
N LEU A 14 14.37 -7.95 -13.53
CA LEU A 14 13.37 -6.95 -13.18
C LEU A 14 12.62 -6.54 -14.45
N THR A 15 11.31 -6.35 -14.32
CA THR A 15 10.52 -5.76 -15.40
C THR A 15 11.08 -4.39 -15.78
N PRO A 16 10.90 -3.94 -17.04
CA PRO A 16 11.34 -2.62 -17.48
C PRO A 16 10.87 -1.49 -16.54
N GLY A 17 9.67 -1.63 -15.97
CA GLY A 17 9.13 -0.72 -14.96
C GLY A 17 9.93 -0.68 -13.66
N LEU A 18 10.25 -1.84 -13.08
CA LEU A 18 11.06 -1.91 -11.86
C LEU A 18 12.52 -1.47 -12.10
N LYS A 19 13.07 -1.71 -13.30
CA LYS A 19 14.40 -1.21 -13.69
C LYS A 19 14.45 0.33 -13.72
N LYS A 20 13.44 0.98 -14.31
CA LYS A 20 13.31 2.45 -14.28
C LYS A 20 13.21 2.99 -12.86
N LEU A 21 12.44 2.31 -12.02
CA LEU A 21 12.29 2.71 -10.62
C LEU A 21 13.60 2.56 -9.82
N GLN A 22 14.37 1.50 -10.09
CA GLN A 22 15.69 1.31 -9.50
C GLN A 22 16.68 2.40 -9.94
N GLY A 23 16.58 2.85 -11.20
CA GLY A 23 17.42 3.93 -11.75
C GLY A 23 16.99 5.34 -11.35
N ALA A 24 15.79 5.53 -10.80
CA ALA A 24 15.28 6.85 -10.42
C ALA A 24 16.08 7.43 -9.24
N THR A 25 16.65 8.62 -9.44
CA THR A 25 17.52 9.27 -8.44
C THR A 25 16.75 10.26 -7.57
N THR A 26 15.74 10.91 -8.15
CA THR A 26 14.99 11.99 -7.49
C THR A 26 13.66 11.50 -6.91
N TYR A 27 13.18 12.13 -5.83
CA TYR A 27 11.90 11.80 -5.20
C TYR A 27 10.71 11.91 -6.17
N PHE A 28 10.63 12.98 -6.96
CA PHE A 28 9.58 13.17 -7.96
C PHE A 28 9.64 12.15 -9.09
N GLU A 29 10.84 11.73 -9.49
CA GLU A 29 11.04 10.71 -10.51
C GLU A 29 10.59 9.34 -10.01
N LYS A 30 10.95 8.99 -8.76
CA LYS A 30 10.43 7.80 -8.08
C LYS A 30 8.92 7.85 -7.96
N LEU A 31 8.35 8.98 -7.55
CA LEU A 31 6.90 9.15 -7.47
C LEU A 31 6.24 9.00 -8.83
N LYS A 32 6.80 9.58 -9.89
CA LYS A 32 6.27 9.48 -11.26
C LYS A 32 6.28 8.04 -11.74
N GLU A 33 7.38 7.32 -11.57
CA GLU A 33 7.50 5.91 -11.97
C GLU A 33 6.60 5.00 -11.10
N MET A 34 6.56 5.21 -9.78
CA MET A 34 5.60 4.51 -8.89
C MET A 34 4.16 4.78 -9.30
N THR A 35 3.86 6.02 -9.67
CA THR A 35 2.53 6.42 -10.14
C THR A 35 2.23 5.73 -11.47
N LEU A 36 3.13 5.71 -12.43
CA LEU A 36 2.91 5.03 -13.72
C LEU A 36 2.71 3.51 -13.56
N LEU A 37 3.44 2.90 -12.63
CA LEU A 37 3.33 1.48 -12.29
C LEU A 37 2.09 1.14 -11.45
N GLY A 38 1.64 2.05 -10.59
CA GLY A 38 0.44 1.91 -9.76
C GLY A 38 -0.86 2.31 -10.48
N VAL A 39 -0.80 3.32 -11.37
CA VAL A 39 -1.95 3.92 -12.09
C VAL A 39 -2.56 2.96 -13.09
N THR A 40 -1.78 2.05 -13.68
CA THR A 40 -2.33 0.97 -14.52
C THR A 40 -3.27 0.03 -13.74
N SER A 41 -3.26 0.06 -12.40
CA SER A 41 -4.17 -0.70 -11.52
C SER A 41 -5.14 0.16 -10.67
N GLY A 42 -4.97 1.50 -10.66
CA GLY A 42 -5.46 2.37 -9.59
C GLY A 42 -6.26 3.60 -10.00
N MET A 43 -6.71 3.74 -11.25
CA MET A 43 -7.47 4.91 -11.75
C MET A 43 -8.80 5.21 -11.01
N LYS A 44 -9.28 4.33 -10.11
CA LYS A 44 -10.52 4.55 -9.36
C LYS A 44 -10.39 5.54 -8.19
N SER A 45 -9.18 5.86 -7.71
CA SER A 45 -9.01 6.66 -6.48
C SER A 45 -8.75 8.16 -6.67
N SER A 46 -8.55 8.64 -7.91
CA SER A 46 -8.24 10.06 -8.19
C SER A 46 -9.46 10.97 -8.20
N GLY A 47 -10.65 10.44 -8.54
CA GLY A 47 -11.88 11.23 -8.65
C GLY A 47 -12.28 11.93 -7.35
N ASN A 48 -12.06 11.31 -6.19
CA ASN A 48 -12.48 11.87 -4.91
C ASN A 48 -11.57 13.01 -4.41
N ILE A 49 -10.31 13.03 -4.83
CA ILE A 49 -9.37 14.11 -4.49
C ILE A 49 -9.72 15.34 -5.31
N ILE A 50 -10.03 15.13 -6.59
CA ILE A 50 -10.56 16.17 -7.47
C ILE A 50 -11.87 16.72 -6.89
N ALA A 51 -12.76 15.86 -6.38
CA ALA A 51 -13.99 16.29 -5.71
C ALA A 51 -13.72 17.15 -4.46
N LEU A 52 -12.80 16.75 -3.57
CA LEU A 52 -12.42 17.57 -2.41
C LEU A 52 -11.80 18.91 -2.81
N PHE A 53 -11.00 18.93 -3.87
CA PHE A 53 -10.41 20.15 -4.39
C PHE A 53 -11.48 21.10 -4.94
N LEU A 54 -12.38 20.61 -5.80
CA LEU A 54 -13.48 21.38 -6.36
C LEU A 54 -14.44 21.89 -5.28
N LEU A 55 -14.74 21.06 -4.27
CA LEU A 55 -15.58 21.44 -3.15
C LEU A 55 -14.97 22.58 -2.31
N ASN A 56 -13.67 22.52 -2.02
CA ASN A 56 -12.99 23.62 -1.32
C ASN A 56 -12.95 24.89 -2.17
N PHE A 57 -12.80 24.77 -3.48
CA PHE A 57 -12.87 25.90 -4.41
C PHE A 57 -14.26 26.56 -4.39
N LEU A 58 -15.33 25.75 -4.33
CA LEU A 58 -16.70 26.24 -4.20
C LEU A 58 -16.89 27.05 -2.91
N PHE A 59 -16.41 26.55 -1.77
CA PHE A 59 -16.50 27.28 -0.49
C PHE A 59 -15.71 28.60 -0.51
N LEU A 60 -14.54 28.63 -1.17
CA LEU A 60 -13.78 29.85 -1.38
C LEU A 60 -14.54 30.90 -2.20
N ILE A 61 -15.21 30.48 -3.29
CA ILE A 61 -16.04 31.37 -4.10
C ILE A 61 -17.19 31.93 -3.26
N ILE A 62 -17.89 31.08 -2.50
CA ILE A 62 -19.01 31.51 -1.65
C ILE A 62 -18.54 32.54 -0.62
N ALA A 63 -17.44 32.26 0.10
CA ALA A 63 -16.87 33.19 1.07
C ALA A 63 -16.45 34.53 0.42
N GLY A 64 -15.82 34.46 -0.76
CA GLY A 64 -15.43 35.64 -1.54
C GLY A 64 -16.63 36.48 -1.98
N CYS A 65 -17.74 35.85 -2.41
CA CYS A 65 -18.98 36.54 -2.76
C CYS A 65 -19.61 37.23 -1.54
N ILE A 66 -19.67 36.56 -0.39
CA ILE A 66 -20.24 37.15 0.84
C ILE A 66 -19.49 38.43 1.22
N ILE A 67 -18.16 38.41 1.13
CA ILE A 67 -17.32 39.58 1.43
C ILE A 67 -17.47 40.65 0.34
N GLY A 68 -17.42 40.26 -0.94
CA GLY A 68 -17.47 41.19 -2.07
C GLY A 68 -18.79 41.94 -2.22
N PHE A 69 -19.90 41.34 -1.78
CA PHE A 69 -21.22 41.97 -1.77
C PHE A 69 -21.64 42.53 -0.40
N SER A 70 -20.79 42.45 0.62
CA SER A 70 -21.06 43.05 1.92
C SER A 70 -20.99 44.57 1.84
N SER A 71 -22.00 45.25 2.40
CA SER A 71 -22.10 46.73 2.38
C SER A 71 -21.06 47.42 3.27
N LYS A 72 -20.47 46.68 4.23
CA LYS A 72 -19.39 47.14 5.11
C LYS A 72 -18.32 46.06 5.21
N PHE A 73 -17.09 46.45 4.91
CA PHE A 73 -15.93 45.58 5.04
C PHE A 73 -15.42 45.61 6.49
N GLU A 74 -15.40 44.46 7.15
CA GLU A 74 -14.86 44.32 8.51
C GLU A 74 -13.62 43.44 8.52
N TYR A 75 -12.60 43.81 9.31
CA TYR A 75 -11.36 43.03 9.42
C TYR A 75 -11.59 41.58 9.89
N LYS A 76 -12.67 41.34 10.66
CA LYS A 76 -13.09 39.99 11.07
C LYS A 76 -13.42 39.09 9.88
N GLN A 77 -13.93 39.64 8.78
CA GLN A 77 -14.26 38.88 7.56
C GLN A 77 -12.98 38.34 6.88
N LEU A 78 -11.88 39.08 6.91
CA LEU A 78 -10.57 38.60 6.44
C LEU A 78 -10.07 37.42 7.27
N VAL A 79 -10.28 37.44 8.60
CA VAL A 79 -9.90 36.34 9.48
C VAL A 79 -10.67 35.07 9.12
N TYR A 80 -11.99 35.16 8.93
CA TYR A 80 -12.80 34.01 8.51
C TYR A 80 -12.43 33.50 7.11
N LEU A 81 -12.13 34.39 6.16
CA LEU A 81 -11.62 34.01 4.84
C LEU A 81 -10.30 33.23 4.96
N ALA A 82 -9.37 33.70 5.80
CA ALA A 82 -8.12 32.98 6.06
C ALA A 82 -8.39 31.59 6.66
N VAL A 83 -9.38 31.45 7.55
CA VAL A 83 -9.80 30.16 8.11
C VAL A 83 -10.34 29.22 7.02
N VAL A 84 -11.17 29.70 6.09
CA VAL A 84 -11.66 28.91 4.93
C VAL A 84 -10.49 28.39 4.08
N VAL A 85 -9.51 29.26 3.79
CA VAL A 85 -8.30 28.90 3.03
C VAL A 85 -7.49 27.85 3.78
N LEU A 86 -7.24 28.04 5.08
CA LEU A 86 -6.45 27.12 5.90
C LEU A 86 -7.11 25.76 6.04
N LEU A 87 -8.42 25.71 6.30
CA LEU A 87 -9.19 24.47 6.35
C LEU A 87 -9.16 23.76 5.00
N GLY A 88 -9.42 24.47 3.91
CA GLY A 88 -9.39 23.87 2.58
C GLY A 88 -8.02 23.32 2.21
N GLY A 89 -6.96 24.08 2.49
CA GLY A 89 -5.58 23.64 2.32
C GLY A 89 -5.25 22.38 3.14
N LEU A 90 -5.68 22.33 4.40
CA LEU A 90 -5.49 21.16 5.27
C LEU A 90 -6.18 19.90 4.72
N PHE A 91 -7.44 20.01 4.31
CA PHE A 91 -8.20 18.87 3.77
C PHE A 91 -7.64 18.40 2.42
N VAL A 92 -7.22 19.31 1.55
CA VAL A 92 -6.52 18.97 0.30
C VAL A 92 -5.19 18.28 0.61
N PHE A 93 -4.39 18.81 1.55
CA PHE A 93 -3.13 18.19 1.96
C PHE A 93 -3.33 16.77 2.51
N LEU A 94 -4.34 16.55 3.35
CA LEU A 94 -4.71 15.22 3.86
C LEU A 94 -5.11 14.26 2.73
N ALA A 95 -5.87 14.75 1.73
CA ALA A 95 -6.26 13.96 0.58
C ALA A 95 -5.06 13.56 -0.29
N VAL A 96 -4.14 14.49 -0.54
CA VAL A 96 -2.88 14.23 -1.27
C VAL A 96 -2.00 13.23 -0.51
N LYS A 97 -1.81 13.43 0.80
CA LYS A 97 -1.06 12.49 1.64
C LYS A 97 -1.64 11.08 1.58
N ARG A 98 -2.98 10.97 1.61
CA ARG A 98 -3.67 9.68 1.47
C ARG A 98 -3.48 9.07 0.08
N MET A 99 -3.54 9.87 -0.98
CA MET A 99 -3.28 9.42 -2.35
C MET A 99 -1.89 8.80 -2.48
N LEU A 100 -0.87 9.47 -1.97
CA LEU A 100 0.51 8.99 -1.99
C LEU A 100 0.64 7.66 -1.23
N SER A 101 -0.03 7.55 -0.07
CA SER A 101 -0.06 6.30 0.69
C SER A 101 -0.76 5.16 -0.08
N LEU A 102 -1.84 5.43 -0.80
CA LEU A 102 -2.52 4.43 -1.65
C LEU A 102 -1.65 4.02 -2.84
N LEU A 103 -0.97 4.97 -3.49
CA LEU A 103 -0.03 4.70 -4.58
C LEU A 103 1.13 3.81 -4.11
N GLN A 104 1.67 4.08 -2.91
CA GLN A 104 2.69 3.23 -2.30
C GLN A 104 2.20 1.80 -2.06
N LEU A 105 0.93 1.62 -1.66
CA LEU A 105 0.33 0.30 -1.47
C LEU A 105 0.16 -0.45 -2.79
N ASP A 106 -0.34 0.22 -3.84
CA ASP A 106 -0.50 -0.38 -5.17
C ASP A 106 0.87 -0.75 -5.76
N TYR A 107 1.87 0.12 -5.60
CA TYR A 107 3.26 -0.17 -5.95
C TYR A 107 3.81 -1.38 -5.18
N THR A 108 3.59 -1.44 -3.87
CA THR A 108 4.04 -2.55 -3.01
C THR A 108 3.43 -3.88 -3.45
N LEU A 109 2.14 -3.88 -3.82
CA LEU A 109 1.44 -5.04 -4.36
C LEU A 109 2.00 -5.45 -5.73
N TYR A 110 2.28 -4.49 -6.60
CA TYR A 110 2.90 -4.74 -7.90
C TYR A 110 4.28 -5.40 -7.74
N VAL A 111 5.14 -4.83 -6.89
CA VAL A 111 6.44 -5.41 -6.53
C VAL A 111 6.25 -6.83 -6.02
N PHE A 112 5.38 -7.03 -5.03
CA PHE A 112 5.12 -8.36 -4.47
C PHE A 112 4.73 -9.40 -5.54
N ASN A 113 3.81 -9.04 -6.45
CA ASN A 113 3.38 -9.93 -7.53
C ASN A 113 4.52 -10.26 -8.51
N GLN A 114 5.40 -9.31 -8.81
CA GLN A 114 6.58 -9.56 -9.67
C GLN A 114 7.56 -10.55 -9.02
N PHE A 115 7.65 -10.53 -7.68
CA PHE A 115 8.45 -11.48 -6.92
C PHE A 115 7.72 -12.79 -6.60
N GLU A 116 6.56 -13.09 -7.19
CA GLU A 116 5.83 -14.36 -6.98
C GLU A 116 6.73 -15.62 -7.13
N PRO A 117 7.62 -15.72 -8.14
CA PRO A 117 8.54 -16.86 -8.24
C PRO A 117 9.48 -17.00 -7.02
N PHE A 118 9.88 -15.87 -6.42
CA PHE A 118 10.67 -15.86 -5.19
C PHE A 118 9.84 -16.31 -3.99
N ILE A 119 8.60 -15.82 -3.88
CA ILE A 119 7.68 -16.24 -2.81
C ILE A 119 7.44 -17.75 -2.86
N ARG A 120 7.30 -18.32 -4.07
CA ARG A 120 7.20 -19.78 -4.25
C ARG A 120 8.44 -20.51 -3.73
N LYS A 121 9.65 -20.06 -4.08
CA LYS A 121 10.91 -20.64 -3.58
C LYS A 121 11.03 -20.54 -2.06
N ILE A 122 10.63 -19.41 -1.48
CA ILE A 122 10.62 -19.20 -0.02
C ILE A 122 9.65 -20.16 0.65
N CYS A 123 8.42 -20.26 0.16
CA CYS A 123 7.41 -21.17 0.72
C CYS A 123 7.84 -22.63 0.62
N ALA A 124 8.41 -23.04 -0.53
CA ALA A 124 8.98 -24.36 -0.73
C ALA A 124 10.08 -24.68 0.29
N ALA A 125 11.03 -23.76 0.50
CA ALA A 125 12.09 -23.93 1.50
C ALA A 125 11.58 -24.02 2.94
N ILE A 126 10.48 -23.31 3.26
CA ILE A 126 9.83 -23.39 4.58
C ILE A 126 9.14 -24.73 4.76
N VAL A 127 8.44 -25.24 3.74
CA VAL A 127 7.81 -26.55 3.76
C VAL A 127 8.86 -27.66 3.86
N ASP A 128 9.96 -27.57 3.11
CA ASP A 128 11.09 -28.52 3.21
C ASP A 128 11.70 -28.55 4.62
N LYS A 129 11.87 -27.38 5.26
CA LYS A 129 12.29 -27.30 6.67
C LYS A 129 11.26 -27.91 7.63
N ALA A 130 9.97 -27.75 7.35
CA ALA A 130 8.91 -28.37 8.12
C ALA A 130 8.96 -29.90 8.00
N GLU A 131 9.11 -30.46 6.79
CA GLU A 131 9.16 -31.91 6.59
C GLU A 131 10.36 -32.58 7.26
N LYS A 132 11.49 -31.87 7.33
CA LYS A 132 12.71 -32.33 8.02
C LYS A 132 12.66 -32.16 9.54
N SER A 133 11.68 -31.42 10.07
CA SER A 133 11.46 -31.25 11.50
C SER A 133 10.66 -32.43 12.05
N THR A 134 11.11 -33.04 13.15
CA THR A 134 10.52 -34.25 13.74
C THR A 134 9.04 -34.09 14.10
N GLU A 135 8.61 -32.87 14.44
CA GLU A 135 7.22 -32.54 14.77
C GLU A 135 6.45 -31.91 13.60
N LYS A 136 7.08 -31.71 12.44
CA LYS A 136 6.53 -30.94 11.29
C LYS A 136 6.11 -29.52 11.65
N ILE A 137 6.75 -28.94 12.67
CA ILE A 137 6.57 -27.59 13.16
C ILE A 137 7.79 -26.75 12.75
N VAL A 138 7.54 -25.51 12.33
CA VAL A 138 8.56 -24.51 11.99
C VAL A 138 8.51 -23.37 12.98
N THR A 139 9.65 -22.91 13.48
CA THR A 139 9.73 -21.78 14.40
C THR A 139 9.84 -20.44 13.65
N THR A 140 9.48 -19.34 14.32
CA THR A 140 9.59 -17.98 13.77
C THR A 140 11.01 -17.66 13.31
N ASP A 141 12.03 -18.13 14.03
CA ASP A 141 13.44 -17.88 13.70
C ASP A 141 13.88 -18.66 12.46
N GLN A 142 13.37 -19.89 12.27
CA GLN A 142 13.61 -20.66 11.06
C GLN A 142 13.00 -19.98 9.83
N VAL A 143 11.78 -19.44 9.94
CA VAL A 143 11.11 -18.67 8.88
C VAL A 143 11.91 -17.41 8.55
N LYS A 144 12.29 -16.62 9.56
CA LYS A 144 13.12 -15.42 9.38
C LYS A 144 14.46 -15.74 8.73
N GLY A 145 15.10 -16.84 9.14
CA GLY A 145 16.35 -17.31 8.54
C GLY A 145 16.20 -17.60 7.05
N VAL A 146 15.13 -18.30 6.65
CA VAL A 146 14.83 -18.56 5.24
C VAL A 146 14.61 -17.25 4.49
N PHE A 147 13.75 -16.37 5.00
CA PHE A 147 13.49 -15.09 4.37
C PHE A 147 14.77 -14.27 4.15
N ASN A 148 15.66 -14.17 5.15
CA ASN A 148 16.93 -13.44 5.03
C ASN A 148 17.83 -14.01 3.92
N THR A 149 17.90 -15.34 3.79
CA THR A 149 18.70 -15.99 2.74
C THR A 149 18.18 -15.71 1.33
N TYR A 150 16.86 -15.62 1.14
CA TYR A 150 16.27 -15.37 -0.18
C TYR A 150 16.15 -13.88 -0.51
N ILE A 151 15.91 -13.03 0.49
CA ILE A 151 15.79 -11.59 0.30
C ILE A 151 17.15 -10.96 0.01
N SER A 152 18.25 -11.46 0.58
CA SER A 152 19.60 -10.95 0.28
C SER A 152 19.99 -11.09 -1.19
N LYS A 153 19.35 -12.00 -1.94
CA LYS A 153 19.56 -12.21 -3.39
C LYS A 153 18.81 -11.20 -4.28
N ILE A 154 17.97 -10.35 -3.68
CA ILE A 154 17.15 -9.36 -4.37
C ILE A 154 17.86 -8.00 -4.34
N PRO A 155 17.70 -7.11 -5.34
CA PRO A 155 18.31 -5.79 -5.28
C PRO A 155 17.87 -5.00 -4.03
N PRO A 156 18.79 -4.25 -3.39
CA PRO A 156 18.58 -3.64 -2.08
C PRO A 156 17.36 -2.71 -2.01
N VAL A 157 17.01 -2.06 -3.13
CA VAL A 157 15.84 -1.18 -3.26
C VAL A 157 14.52 -1.91 -2.94
N PHE A 158 14.43 -3.21 -3.26
CA PHE A 158 13.20 -4.01 -3.06
C PHE A 158 13.27 -4.89 -1.80
N GLN A 159 14.45 -5.12 -1.23
CA GLN A 159 14.64 -5.98 -0.07
C GLN A 159 13.77 -5.52 1.11
N GLN A 160 13.79 -4.22 1.42
CA GLN A 160 13.03 -3.67 2.53
C GLN A 160 11.52 -3.81 2.34
N VAL A 161 11.04 -3.61 1.11
CA VAL A 161 9.62 -3.74 0.76
C VAL A 161 9.15 -5.18 0.95
N LEU A 162 9.89 -6.16 0.40
CA LEU A 162 9.54 -7.57 0.55
C LEU A 162 9.65 -8.04 1.99
N TRP A 163 10.70 -7.63 2.70
CA TRP A 163 10.88 -7.98 4.11
C TRP A 163 9.73 -7.48 4.97
N LEU A 164 9.30 -6.23 4.77
CA LEU A 164 8.18 -5.65 5.49
C LEU A 164 6.86 -6.39 5.20
N LEU A 165 6.61 -6.78 3.95
CA LEU A 165 5.42 -7.56 3.62
C LEU A 165 5.45 -8.96 4.23
N LEU A 166 6.56 -9.68 4.07
CA LEU A 166 6.67 -11.08 4.49
C LEU A 166 6.73 -11.24 6.01
N SER A 167 7.34 -10.29 6.71
CA SER A 167 7.39 -10.29 8.19
C SER A 167 6.02 -10.09 8.83
N GLN A 168 5.06 -9.47 8.13
CA GLN A 168 3.69 -9.32 8.61
C GLN A 168 2.86 -10.60 8.43
N VAL A 169 3.32 -11.55 7.62
CA VAL A 169 2.56 -12.77 7.33
C VAL A 169 2.76 -13.79 8.47
N PRO A 170 1.69 -14.34 9.05
CA PRO A 170 1.78 -15.37 10.09
C PRO A 170 2.10 -16.75 9.49
N VAL A 171 3.27 -16.89 8.86
CA VAL A 171 3.66 -18.09 8.10
C VAL A 171 3.71 -19.34 8.97
N VAL A 172 4.20 -19.25 10.22
CA VAL A 172 4.21 -20.37 11.17
C VAL A 172 2.79 -20.92 11.39
N GLY A 173 1.81 -20.02 11.56
CA GLY A 173 0.40 -20.40 11.72
C GLY A 173 -0.16 -21.08 10.46
N PHE A 174 0.17 -20.56 9.28
CA PHE A 174 -0.26 -21.16 8.01
C PHE A 174 0.33 -22.55 7.78
N VAL A 175 1.61 -22.75 8.11
CA VAL A 175 2.25 -24.06 8.01
C VAL A 175 1.57 -25.06 8.96
N ALA A 176 1.35 -24.69 10.22
CA ALA A 176 0.66 -25.55 11.19
C ALA A 176 -0.77 -25.93 10.74
N GLU A 177 -1.51 -25.00 10.14
CA GLU A 177 -2.84 -25.26 9.58
C GLU A 177 -2.78 -26.24 8.39
N ILE A 178 -1.81 -26.07 7.50
CA ILE A 178 -1.64 -26.93 6.32
C ILE A 178 -1.31 -28.37 6.72
N TYR A 179 -0.42 -28.58 7.70
CA TYR A 179 -0.06 -29.92 8.17
C TYR A 179 -1.14 -30.62 9.01
N ARG A 180 -2.09 -29.85 9.58
CA ARG A 180 -3.29 -30.40 10.23
C ARG A 180 -4.39 -30.79 9.23
N THR A 181 -4.27 -30.41 7.96
CA THR A 181 -5.29 -30.71 6.95
C THR A 181 -4.99 -32.06 6.26
N PRO A 182 -5.82 -33.09 6.44
CA PRO A 182 -5.55 -34.46 5.97
C PRO A 182 -5.62 -34.65 4.44
N LEU A 183 -6.00 -33.62 3.68
CA LEU A 183 -6.20 -33.68 2.22
C LEU A 183 -4.98 -33.18 1.40
N LEU A 184 -3.87 -32.84 2.04
CA LEU A 184 -2.63 -32.43 1.38
C LEU A 184 -1.54 -33.47 1.60
N ASP A 185 -1.58 -34.55 0.81
CA ASP A 185 -0.64 -35.66 0.99
C ASP A 185 0.71 -35.42 0.33
N THR A 186 0.80 -34.49 -0.64
CA THR A 186 2.03 -34.21 -1.38
C THR A 186 2.66 -32.88 -1.00
N TYR A 187 4.00 -32.87 -0.99
CA TYR A 187 4.84 -31.69 -0.79
C TYR A 187 4.43 -30.50 -1.68
N GLU A 188 4.22 -30.76 -2.98
CA GLU A 188 3.86 -29.72 -3.95
C GLU A 188 2.54 -29.03 -3.60
N LYS A 189 1.51 -29.80 -3.23
CA LYS A 189 0.20 -29.27 -2.83
C LYS A 189 0.31 -28.42 -1.56
N ARG A 190 1.17 -28.80 -0.60
CA ARG A 190 1.41 -28.03 0.64
C ARG A 190 2.11 -26.71 0.36
N SER A 191 3.15 -26.74 -0.48
CA SER A 191 3.87 -25.54 -0.94
C SER A 191 2.93 -24.57 -1.66
N ASP A 192 2.15 -25.05 -2.63
CA ASP A 192 1.21 -24.21 -3.38
C ASP A 192 0.11 -23.61 -2.49
N ARG A 193 -0.39 -24.37 -1.52
CA ARG A 193 -1.37 -23.85 -0.55
C ARG A 193 -0.77 -22.79 0.35
N LEU A 194 0.50 -22.94 0.77
CA LEU A 194 1.20 -21.93 1.57
C LEU A 194 1.37 -20.64 0.75
N VAL A 195 1.79 -20.75 -0.50
CA VAL A 195 1.90 -19.61 -1.43
C VAL A 195 0.56 -18.90 -1.59
N ALA A 196 -0.52 -19.65 -1.80
CA ALA A 196 -1.85 -19.09 -1.93
C ALA A 196 -2.29 -18.33 -0.67
N ARG A 197 -2.06 -18.89 0.52
CA ARG A 197 -2.41 -18.23 1.80
C ARG A 197 -1.59 -16.97 2.05
N VAL A 198 -0.29 -17.00 1.75
CA VAL A 198 0.60 -15.82 1.84
C VAL A 198 0.10 -14.71 0.92
N LYS A 199 -0.19 -15.04 -0.35
CA LYS A 199 -0.71 -14.10 -1.34
C LYS A 199 -2.07 -13.52 -0.93
N GLN A 200 -2.99 -14.37 -0.50
CA GLN A 200 -4.31 -13.96 -0.05
C GLN A 200 -4.23 -13.04 1.17
N TYR A 201 -3.37 -13.34 2.15
CA TYR A 201 -3.21 -12.51 3.34
C TYR A 201 -2.69 -11.10 2.99
N ILE A 202 -1.67 -11.01 2.13
CA ILE A 202 -1.10 -9.73 1.69
C ILE A 202 -2.12 -8.93 0.87
N GLN A 203 -2.79 -9.58 -0.08
CA GLN A 203 -3.84 -8.94 -0.88
C GLN A 203 -4.99 -8.43 -0.01
N HIS A 204 -5.48 -9.25 0.93
CA HIS A 204 -6.56 -8.87 1.82
C HIS A 204 -6.17 -7.70 2.73
N ASN A 205 -4.98 -7.73 3.35
CA ASN A 205 -4.52 -6.64 4.20
C ASN A 205 -4.36 -5.32 3.44
N ILE A 206 -3.83 -5.37 2.21
CA ILE A 206 -3.70 -4.20 1.35
C ILE A 206 -5.09 -3.69 0.93
N GLU A 207 -6.00 -4.59 0.56
CA GLU A 207 -7.37 -4.23 0.20
C GLU A 207 -8.15 -3.63 1.38
N MET A 208 -7.98 -4.16 2.60
CA MET A 208 -8.56 -3.60 3.81
C MET A 208 -8.03 -2.19 4.09
N ARG A 209 -6.71 -1.97 3.97
CA ARG A 209 -6.13 -0.61 4.08
C ARG A 209 -6.65 0.32 2.99
N ARG A 210 -6.93 -0.18 1.79
CA ARG A 210 -7.51 0.58 0.67
C ARG A 210 -8.97 0.96 0.94
N LYS A 211 -9.78 0.00 1.40
CA LYS A 211 -11.21 0.17 1.72
C LYS A 211 -11.47 0.95 3.01
N ALA A 212 -10.45 1.20 3.83
CA ALA A 212 -10.58 1.99 5.04
C ALA A 212 -11.35 3.28 4.74
N LYS A 213 -12.49 3.45 5.44
CA LYS A 213 -13.54 4.47 5.22
C LYS A 213 -13.08 5.92 5.52
N PHE A 214 -11.79 6.22 5.37
CA PHE A 214 -11.21 7.54 5.60
C PHE A 214 -11.99 8.63 4.87
N LEU A 215 -12.26 8.45 3.58
CA LEU A 215 -12.99 9.44 2.79
C LEU A 215 -14.47 9.56 3.16
N ALA A 216 -15.11 8.49 3.64
CA ALA A 216 -16.51 8.54 4.07
C ALA A 216 -16.71 9.46 5.27
N TRP A 217 -15.65 9.70 6.06
CA TRP A 217 -15.67 10.60 7.21
C TRP A 217 -15.09 11.99 6.89
N VAL A 218 -14.03 12.05 6.08
CA VAL A 218 -13.31 13.30 5.79
C VAL A 218 -14.14 14.27 4.95
N LEU A 219 -14.90 13.77 3.97
CA LEU A 219 -15.78 14.60 3.14
C LEU A 219 -16.88 15.31 3.95
N PRO A 220 -17.75 14.61 4.71
CA PRO A 220 -18.78 15.27 5.50
C PRO A 220 -18.20 16.16 6.59
N LEU A 221 -17.05 15.79 7.19
CA LEU A 221 -16.38 16.63 8.17
C LEU A 221 -15.90 17.96 7.56
N ASN A 222 -15.31 17.93 6.36
CA ASN A 222 -14.90 19.14 5.65
C ASN A 222 -16.11 20.04 5.36
N ILE A 223 -17.20 19.45 4.85
CA ILE A 223 -18.45 20.18 4.55
C ILE A 223 -18.99 20.86 5.81
N LEU A 224 -19.10 20.12 6.91
CA LEU A 224 -19.63 20.63 8.17
C LEU A 224 -18.81 21.82 8.69
N LEU A 225 -17.48 21.69 8.72
CA LEU A 225 -16.59 22.75 9.19
C LEU A 225 -16.65 23.99 8.29
N GLN A 226 -16.67 23.82 6.97
CA GLN A 226 -16.76 24.93 6.02
C GLN A 226 -18.12 25.65 6.12
N ILE A 227 -19.22 24.92 6.31
CA ILE A 227 -20.55 25.52 6.53
C ILE A 227 -20.57 26.35 7.81
N ILE A 228 -19.99 25.85 8.91
CA ILE A 228 -19.92 26.59 10.19
C ILE A 228 -19.15 27.90 10.00
N VAL A 229 -18.00 27.86 9.32
CA VAL A 229 -17.19 29.06 9.09
C VAL A 229 -17.92 30.07 8.19
N ILE A 230 -18.59 29.61 7.13
CA ILE A 230 -19.38 30.47 6.26
C ILE A 230 -20.57 31.09 7.00
N TYR A 231 -21.26 30.33 7.84
CA TYR A 231 -22.34 30.85 8.66
C TYR A 231 -21.85 31.97 9.59
N LEU A 232 -20.70 31.78 10.24
CA LEU A 232 -20.05 32.79 11.08
C LEU A 232 -19.57 34.01 10.30
N LEU A 233 -19.13 33.83 9.05
CA LEU A 233 -18.75 34.93 8.15
C LEU A 233 -19.97 35.76 7.70
N SER A 234 -21.13 35.12 7.53
CA SER A 234 -22.37 35.76 7.06
C SER A 234 -23.13 36.55 8.13
N ARG A 235 -22.70 36.45 9.39
CA ARG A 235 -23.33 37.09 10.55
C ARG A 235 -22.54 38.33 10.97
#